data_AF-A0A3R6VY71-F1
#
_entry.id   AF-A0A3R6VY71-F1
#
_cell.length_a   1.000
_cell.length_b   1.000
_cell.length_c   1.000
_cell.angle_alpha   90.00
_cell.angle_beta   90.00
_cell.angle_gamma   90.00
#
_symmetry.space_group_name_H-M   'P 1'
#
loop_
_entity.id
_entity.type
_entity.pdbx_description
1 polymer ?
#
loop_
_entity_poly.entity_id
_entity_poly.type
_entity_poly.pdbx_seq_one_letter_code
_entity_poly.pdbx_strand_id
1 'polypeptide(L)'
;MQFKNIQSHADVFAWLTNTFVPTVFASTDYNNDTIPIDQVGRIASFHIIVGAVEVKVYVAPVVPCKDSVSLSAIYNTCHDYEHVEETKPWYLSPKLPGPEIYDWVDHVKQSRSLVNTSTTALHINIATYNGELNLLCITALQIKFQRGGYIDTRSKMTSMPLDPYGNDPSNGLMDFFTAIMFVTVVSIEYRKISRHRMRHTVVWTKWRTITWMSLVSVLTFYVFWTILSVMVDADGLKHDIITMQDPAFDFDASYDLGVQYLSTIMERMKSMGTIMTILRLSAMVAMCLLMFRILGSLRFHPGLNVVMATLTKSLRSLAPFFFVFVVCLSAFVLSGCLLFGDSTKAFGSIGMSYVTVVNMLFGQFNPDTVLDVNYYTAVVWYWSAMVILFLVLFNMLLAIVIDSFEKVHDRTEKRSSPYFAAISGLARLEGPWLWPWSHRDMQRLGRAVQSNELTDVSPSAIAKHLAIPDEQARRLLMKVRAFKQVMDVLRDSYEDEHEHEVEGPSTQDLSNQLTALQTQIATLVARLDSPV
;
A
#
# COMPACT_ATOMS: atom_id res chain seq x y z
N MET A 1 11.86 -35.40 -0.08
CA MET A 1 12.68 -34.31 0.49
C MET A 1 12.03 -32.99 0.10
N GLN A 2 11.91 -32.00 0.99
CA GLN A 2 11.27 -30.72 0.62
C GLN A 2 12.25 -29.79 -0.11
N PHE A 3 11.76 -29.03 -1.10
CA PHE A 3 12.58 -28.08 -1.87
C PHE A 3 13.31 -27.05 -0.98
N LYS A 4 12.67 -26.61 0.11
CA LYS A 4 13.26 -25.65 1.05
C LYS A 4 14.37 -26.22 1.93
N ASN A 5 14.51 -27.55 1.97
CA ASN A 5 15.48 -28.25 2.82
C ASN A 5 16.76 -28.65 2.05
N ILE A 6 16.92 -28.23 0.80
CA ILE A 6 18.14 -28.47 0.03
C ILE A 6 19.28 -27.64 0.61
N GLN A 7 20.30 -28.30 1.14
CA GLN A 7 21.47 -27.68 1.77
C GLN A 7 22.79 -28.09 1.10
N SER A 8 22.81 -29.21 0.39
CA SER A 8 23.97 -29.73 -0.32
C SER A 8 23.72 -29.93 -1.83
N HIS A 9 24.79 -30.15 -2.60
CA HIS A 9 24.68 -30.50 -4.02
C HIS A 9 24.02 -31.89 -4.20
N ALA A 10 24.24 -32.82 -3.26
CA ALA A 10 23.63 -34.15 -3.31
C ALA A 10 22.12 -34.10 -3.06
N ASP A 11 21.68 -33.18 -2.20
CA ASP A 11 20.28 -32.96 -1.87
C ASP A 11 19.45 -32.55 -3.09
N VAL A 12 20.07 -31.85 -4.06
CA VAL A 12 19.40 -31.48 -5.31
C VAL A 12 18.94 -32.73 -6.05
N PHE A 13 19.82 -33.72 -6.19
CA PHE A 13 19.48 -34.98 -6.85
C PHE A 13 18.48 -35.80 -6.02
N ALA A 14 18.63 -35.83 -4.70
CA ALA A 14 17.67 -36.49 -3.83
C ALA A 14 16.27 -35.85 -3.92
N TRP A 15 16.19 -34.53 -4.06
CA TRP A 15 14.94 -33.81 -4.30
C TRP A 15 14.38 -34.07 -5.70
N LEU A 16 15.23 -34.07 -6.74
CA LEU A 16 14.82 -34.36 -8.11
C LEU A 16 14.16 -35.74 -8.20
N THR A 17 14.85 -36.79 -7.76
CA THR A 17 14.38 -38.17 -7.82
C THR A 17 13.16 -38.42 -6.94
N ASN A 18 13.17 -37.98 -5.67
CA ASN A 18 12.14 -38.40 -4.72
C ASN A 18 10.93 -37.46 -4.66
N THR A 19 10.96 -36.31 -5.33
CA THR A 19 9.90 -35.30 -5.14
C THR A 19 9.57 -34.59 -6.44
N PHE A 20 10.55 -34.08 -7.19
CA PHE A 20 10.27 -33.36 -8.43
C PHE A 20 9.71 -34.27 -9.52
N VAL A 21 10.44 -35.32 -9.89
CA VAL A 21 10.06 -36.27 -10.95
C VAL A 21 8.69 -36.91 -10.70
N PRO A 22 8.41 -37.52 -9.53
CA PRO A 22 7.11 -38.14 -9.29
C PRO A 22 5.94 -37.14 -9.23
N THR A 23 6.20 -35.85 -8.99
CA THR A 23 5.14 -34.83 -8.94
C THR A 23 4.85 -34.24 -10.33
N VAL A 24 5.89 -34.05 -11.15
CA VAL A 24 5.79 -33.32 -12.43
C VAL A 24 5.61 -34.29 -13.61
N PHE A 25 6.20 -35.47 -13.55
CA PHE A 25 6.22 -36.50 -14.60
C PHE A 25 5.51 -37.78 -14.14
N ALA A 26 4.41 -37.63 -13.40
CA ALA A 26 3.61 -38.76 -12.93
C ALA A 26 3.05 -39.55 -14.12
N SER A 27 3.26 -40.87 -14.12
CA SER A 27 2.68 -41.80 -15.09
C SER A 27 1.49 -42.59 -14.54
N THR A 28 1.33 -42.58 -13.22
CA THR A 28 0.25 -43.26 -12.50
C THR A 28 -0.46 -42.28 -11.57
N ASP A 29 -1.75 -42.51 -11.36
CA ASP A 29 -2.56 -41.72 -10.45
C ASP A 29 -2.38 -42.14 -8.98
N TYR A 30 -3.18 -41.56 -8.07
CA TYR A 30 -3.12 -41.87 -6.63
C TYR A 30 -3.58 -43.30 -6.28
N ASN A 31 -4.23 -44.01 -7.21
CA ASN A 31 -4.63 -45.41 -7.09
C ASN A 31 -3.66 -46.37 -7.81
N ASN A 32 -2.53 -45.86 -8.33
CA ASN A 32 -1.58 -46.58 -9.19
C ASN A 32 -2.15 -46.99 -10.56
N ASP A 33 -3.23 -46.38 -11.02
CA ASP A 33 -3.75 -46.60 -12.37
C ASP A 33 -2.97 -45.76 -13.40
N THR A 34 -2.73 -46.31 -14.59
CA THR A 34 -1.99 -45.59 -15.65
C THR A 34 -2.77 -44.39 -16.15
N ILE A 35 -2.13 -43.23 -16.18
CA ILE A 35 -2.76 -41.98 -16.65
C ILE A 35 -2.97 -42.06 -18.17
N PRO A 36 -4.17 -41.74 -18.69
CA PRO A 36 -4.45 -41.66 -20.12
C PRO A 36 -3.50 -40.69 -20.85
N ILE A 37 -3.17 -40.98 -22.10
CA ILE A 37 -2.18 -40.22 -22.90
C ILE A 37 -2.54 -38.73 -23.02
N ASP A 38 -3.84 -38.39 -23.08
CA ASP A 38 -4.36 -37.02 -23.13
C ASP A 38 -4.22 -36.24 -21.80
N GLN A 39 -3.95 -36.96 -20.71
CA GLN A 39 -3.81 -36.42 -19.36
C GLN A 39 -2.37 -36.47 -18.83
N VAL A 40 -1.46 -37.09 -19.58
CA VAL A 40 -0.02 -37.09 -19.26
C VAL A 40 0.50 -35.65 -19.20
N GLY A 41 1.32 -35.37 -18.18
CA GLY A 41 1.84 -34.03 -17.94
C GLY A 41 0.91 -33.09 -17.16
N ARG A 42 -0.18 -33.61 -16.59
CA ARG A 42 -1.01 -32.86 -15.65
C ARG A 42 -0.44 -32.92 -14.23
N ILE A 43 -0.19 -31.75 -13.66
CA ILE A 43 0.16 -31.57 -12.25
C ILE A 43 -1.11 -31.35 -11.45
N ALA A 44 -1.25 -32.04 -10.31
CA ALA A 44 -2.42 -31.94 -9.44
C ALA A 44 -3.76 -32.11 -10.19
N SER A 45 -3.80 -33.06 -11.14
CA SER A 45 -4.95 -33.46 -11.96
C SER A 45 -5.46 -32.44 -13.00
N PHE A 46 -5.21 -31.14 -12.85
CA PHE A 46 -5.81 -30.10 -13.71
C PHE A 46 -4.82 -29.20 -14.47
N HIS A 47 -3.57 -29.08 -13.99
CA HIS A 47 -2.60 -28.18 -14.59
C HIS A 47 -1.75 -28.90 -15.62
N ILE A 48 -2.07 -28.77 -16.90
CA ILE A 48 -1.27 -29.37 -17.97
C ILE A 48 -0.01 -28.56 -18.21
N ILE A 49 1.16 -29.22 -18.29
CA ILE A 49 2.41 -28.59 -18.67
C ILE A 49 2.35 -28.18 -20.14
N VAL A 50 2.71 -26.94 -20.45
CA VAL A 50 2.71 -26.40 -21.82
C VAL A 50 4.09 -26.65 -22.43
N GLY A 51 4.17 -27.51 -23.44
CA GLY A 51 5.42 -27.88 -24.09
C GLY A 51 6.30 -28.76 -23.19
N ALA A 52 7.36 -28.20 -22.61
CA ALA A 52 8.32 -28.93 -21.79
C ALA A 52 8.76 -28.14 -20.55
N VAL A 53 9.31 -28.85 -19.56
CA VAL A 53 9.97 -28.23 -18.40
C VAL A 53 11.34 -27.71 -18.82
N GLU A 54 11.58 -26.42 -18.61
CA GLU A 54 12.86 -25.78 -18.93
C GLU A 54 13.79 -25.82 -17.71
N VAL A 55 15.00 -26.34 -17.91
CA VAL A 55 16.05 -26.37 -16.88
C VAL A 55 17.27 -25.60 -17.38
N LYS A 56 17.54 -24.46 -16.74
CA LYS A 56 18.66 -23.56 -17.04
C LYS A 56 19.72 -23.65 -15.94
N VAL A 57 20.97 -23.84 -16.33
CA VAL A 57 22.11 -23.87 -15.43
C VAL A 57 23.00 -22.67 -15.73
N TYR A 58 23.42 -22.00 -14.67
CA TYR A 58 24.34 -20.88 -14.72
C TYR A 58 25.65 -21.30 -14.07
N VAL A 59 26.76 -21.03 -14.74
CA VAL A 59 28.08 -21.50 -14.34
C VAL A 59 29.04 -20.31 -14.29
N ALA A 60 29.83 -20.23 -13.23
CA ALA A 60 30.92 -19.27 -13.12
C ALA A 60 32.21 -19.89 -13.67
N PRO A 61 32.84 -19.29 -14.70
CA PRO A 61 34.09 -19.77 -15.26
C PRO A 61 35.17 -19.91 -14.19
N VAL A 62 36.00 -20.94 -14.33
CA VAL A 62 37.14 -21.15 -13.44
C VAL A 62 38.25 -20.17 -13.81
N VAL A 63 38.68 -19.38 -12.83
CA VAL A 63 39.75 -18.38 -12.97
C VAL A 63 40.80 -18.58 -11.88
N PRO A 64 42.06 -18.20 -12.10
CA PRO A 64 43.04 -18.20 -11.02
C PRO A 64 42.57 -17.26 -9.89
N CYS A 65 42.72 -17.69 -8.64
CA CYS A 65 42.37 -16.86 -7.49
C CYS A 65 43.21 -15.56 -7.47
N LYS A 66 42.54 -14.43 -7.22
CA LYS A 66 43.18 -13.10 -7.20
C LYS A 66 43.95 -12.82 -5.89
N ASP A 67 43.80 -13.66 -4.86
CA ASP A 67 44.32 -13.43 -3.51
C ASP A 67 45.75 -13.93 -3.29
N SER A 68 46.41 -13.36 -2.27
CA SER A 68 47.86 -13.38 -1.99
C SER A 68 48.62 -14.64 -2.42
N VAL A 69 49.72 -14.44 -3.14
CA VAL A 69 50.66 -15.45 -3.70
C VAL A 69 51.03 -16.59 -2.73
N SER A 70 50.91 -16.40 -1.42
CA SER A 70 51.17 -17.43 -0.40
C SER A 70 50.11 -18.53 -0.28
N LEU A 71 48.82 -18.23 -0.48
CA LEU A 71 47.73 -19.20 -0.31
C LEU A 71 47.33 -19.91 -1.62
N SER A 72 47.82 -19.45 -2.76
CA SER A 72 47.60 -20.10 -4.07
C SER A 72 48.18 -21.52 -4.12
N ALA A 73 49.16 -21.84 -3.28
CA ALA A 73 49.69 -23.20 -3.13
C ALA A 73 48.67 -24.20 -2.56
N ILE A 74 47.68 -23.72 -1.79
CA ILE A 74 46.62 -24.53 -1.18
C ILE A 74 45.30 -24.38 -1.95
N TYR A 75 45.05 -23.22 -2.56
CA TYR A 75 43.82 -22.91 -3.27
C TYR A 75 44.11 -22.05 -4.52
N ASN A 76 44.31 -22.71 -5.66
CA ASN A 76 44.75 -22.07 -6.91
C ASN A 76 43.59 -21.64 -7.84
N THR A 77 42.46 -22.35 -7.80
CA THR A 77 41.31 -22.12 -8.68
C THR A 77 40.14 -21.49 -7.94
N CYS A 78 39.66 -20.37 -8.47
CA CYS A 78 38.47 -19.66 -8.04
C CYS A 78 37.43 -19.65 -9.17
N HIS A 79 36.25 -19.11 -8.87
CA HIS A 79 35.19 -18.95 -9.86
C HIS A 79 34.88 -17.47 -10.06
N ASP A 80 34.73 -17.04 -11.32
CA ASP A 80 34.32 -15.68 -11.64
C ASP A 80 32.80 -15.54 -11.56
N TYR A 81 32.31 -15.15 -10.38
CA TYR A 81 30.90 -14.89 -10.14
C TYR A 81 30.40 -13.55 -10.72
N GLU A 82 31.26 -12.73 -11.33
CA GLU A 82 30.85 -11.49 -12.01
C GLU A 82 30.45 -11.78 -13.46
N HIS A 83 31.11 -12.73 -14.12
CA HIS A 83 30.84 -13.14 -15.50
C HIS A 83 30.22 -14.55 -15.55
N VAL A 84 28.98 -14.65 -15.12
CA VAL A 84 28.24 -15.93 -15.12
C VAL A 84 27.72 -16.24 -16.51
N GLU A 85 28.01 -17.45 -17.00
CA GLU A 85 27.57 -17.95 -18.30
C GLU A 85 26.34 -18.85 -18.14
N GLU A 86 25.40 -18.77 -19.08
CA GLU A 86 24.27 -19.69 -19.18
C GLU A 86 24.66 -20.88 -20.06
N THR A 87 24.55 -22.10 -19.54
CA THR A 87 24.77 -23.32 -20.35
C THR A 87 23.56 -23.58 -21.24
N LYS A 88 23.73 -24.40 -22.29
CA LYS A 88 22.60 -24.87 -23.12
C LYS A 88 21.46 -25.41 -22.23
N PRO A 89 20.25 -24.83 -22.30
CA PRO A 89 19.11 -25.27 -21.50
C PRO A 89 18.69 -26.70 -21.85
N TRP A 90 18.15 -27.40 -20.86
CA TRP A 90 17.51 -28.71 -21.06
C TRP A 90 16.00 -28.54 -21.09
N TYR A 91 15.35 -29.27 -21.99
CA TYR A 91 13.91 -29.29 -22.13
C TYR A 91 13.40 -30.72 -21.90
N LEU A 92 12.64 -30.91 -20.83
CA LEU A 92 12.12 -32.22 -20.43
C LEU A 92 10.64 -32.30 -20.81
N SER A 93 10.34 -33.10 -21.83
CA SER A 93 8.97 -33.30 -22.28
C SER A 93 8.19 -34.12 -21.24
N PRO A 94 6.98 -33.68 -20.84
CA PRO A 94 6.15 -34.43 -19.92
C PRO A 94 5.57 -35.69 -20.53
N LYS A 95 5.60 -35.81 -21.88
CA LYS A 95 5.15 -37.00 -22.62
C LYS A 95 6.12 -38.18 -22.51
N LEU A 96 7.36 -37.94 -22.05
CA LEU A 96 8.35 -38.99 -21.85
C LEU A 96 7.91 -39.93 -20.71
N PRO A 97 8.11 -41.25 -20.85
CA PRO A 97 7.81 -42.19 -19.78
C PRO A 97 8.69 -41.92 -18.55
N GLY A 98 8.11 -42.06 -17.36
CA GLY A 98 8.80 -41.79 -16.08
C GLY A 98 10.22 -42.36 -15.95
N PRO A 99 10.50 -43.62 -16.35
CA PRO A 99 11.84 -44.20 -16.34
C PRO A 99 12.89 -43.40 -17.12
N GLU A 100 12.55 -42.83 -18.28
CA GLU A 100 13.51 -42.06 -19.09
C GLU A 100 13.93 -40.76 -18.40
N ILE A 101 13.03 -40.14 -17.63
CA ILE A 101 13.36 -38.97 -16.82
C ILE A 101 14.29 -39.36 -15.66
N TYR A 102 14.11 -40.53 -15.05
CA TYR A 102 15.05 -41.04 -14.04
C TYR A 102 16.43 -41.33 -14.66
N ASP A 103 16.48 -41.94 -15.85
CA ASP A 103 17.72 -42.16 -16.58
C ASP A 103 18.42 -40.84 -16.93
N TRP A 104 17.66 -39.80 -17.31
CA TRP A 104 18.19 -38.46 -17.48
C TRP A 104 18.80 -37.90 -16.18
N VAL A 105 18.10 -38.02 -15.04
CA VAL A 105 18.62 -37.59 -13.73
C VAL A 105 19.94 -38.29 -13.40
N ASP A 106 20.02 -39.60 -13.64
CA ASP A 106 21.24 -40.38 -13.41
C ASP A 106 22.37 -39.98 -14.37
N HIS A 107 22.05 -39.73 -15.64
CA HIS A 107 23.01 -39.24 -16.62
C HIS A 107 23.61 -37.88 -16.24
N VAL A 108 22.77 -36.90 -15.85
CA VAL A 108 23.26 -35.56 -15.47
C VAL A 108 24.02 -35.56 -14.14
N LYS A 109 23.70 -36.51 -13.25
CA LYS A 109 24.44 -36.76 -12.02
C LYS A 109 25.82 -37.35 -12.28
N GLN A 110 25.92 -38.35 -13.17
CA GLN A 110 27.19 -38.99 -13.53
C GLN A 110 28.10 -38.04 -14.32
N SER A 111 27.54 -37.30 -15.28
CA SER A 111 28.28 -36.32 -16.10
C SER A 111 28.63 -35.03 -15.37
N ARG A 112 28.04 -34.75 -14.20
CA ARG A 112 28.20 -33.49 -13.44
C ARG A 112 27.86 -32.24 -14.25
N SER A 113 26.94 -32.39 -15.19
CA SER A 113 26.51 -31.33 -16.11
C SER A 113 25.48 -30.39 -15.48
N LEU A 114 24.60 -30.91 -14.61
CA LEU A 114 23.55 -30.12 -13.97
C LEU A 114 24.04 -29.33 -12.76
N VAL A 115 24.81 -29.99 -11.89
CA VAL A 115 25.26 -29.45 -10.61
C VAL A 115 26.73 -29.85 -10.39
N ASN A 116 27.61 -28.86 -10.31
CA ASN A 116 29.03 -29.01 -10.01
C ASN A 116 29.55 -27.81 -9.20
N THR A 117 30.84 -27.79 -8.87
CA THR A 117 31.47 -26.74 -8.05
C THR A 117 31.44 -25.35 -8.71
N SER A 118 31.33 -25.29 -10.03
CA SER A 118 31.25 -24.06 -10.80
C SER A 118 29.81 -23.54 -10.95
N THR A 119 28.80 -24.36 -10.64
CA THR A 119 27.39 -23.99 -10.78
C THR A 119 27.03 -22.89 -9.79
N THR A 120 26.45 -21.78 -10.28
CA THR A 120 26.03 -20.64 -9.47
C THR A 120 24.52 -20.61 -9.25
N ALA A 121 23.74 -21.03 -10.24
CA ALA A 121 22.30 -21.12 -10.13
C ALA A 121 21.72 -22.21 -11.03
N LEU A 122 20.68 -22.87 -10.53
CA LEU A 122 19.81 -23.79 -11.26
C LEU A 122 18.41 -23.19 -11.26
N HIS A 123 17.86 -22.92 -12.44
CA HIS A 123 16.50 -22.43 -12.64
C HIS A 123 15.67 -23.49 -13.36
N ILE A 124 14.57 -23.90 -12.74
CA ILE A 124 13.59 -24.81 -13.32
C ILE A 124 12.30 -24.02 -13.53
N ASN A 125 11.92 -23.82 -14.78
CA ASN A 125 10.72 -23.08 -15.18
C ASN A 125 9.68 -24.06 -15.73
N ILE A 126 8.48 -24.01 -15.17
CA ILE A 126 7.35 -24.85 -15.55
C ILE A 126 6.21 -23.92 -15.95
N ALA A 127 5.88 -23.94 -17.23
CA ALA A 127 4.67 -23.31 -17.76
C ALA A 127 3.52 -24.32 -17.69
N THR A 128 2.40 -23.92 -17.11
CA THR A 128 1.20 -24.75 -17.01
C THR A 128 -0.04 -23.97 -17.43
N TYR A 129 -1.01 -24.69 -17.97
CA TYR A 129 -2.34 -24.20 -18.27
C TYR A 129 -3.38 -24.99 -17.48
N ASN A 130 -4.37 -24.30 -16.92
CA ASN A 130 -5.51 -24.93 -16.25
C ASN A 130 -6.78 -24.53 -16.99
N GLY A 131 -7.42 -25.52 -17.62
CA GLY A 131 -8.65 -25.32 -18.40
C GLY A 131 -9.90 -25.08 -17.55
N GLU A 132 -9.96 -25.59 -16.32
CA GLU A 132 -11.10 -25.38 -15.40
C GLU A 132 -11.19 -23.92 -14.95
N LEU A 133 -10.04 -23.27 -14.76
CA LEU A 133 -9.93 -21.88 -14.32
C LEU A 133 -9.63 -20.90 -15.46
N ASN A 134 -9.31 -21.40 -16.65
CA ASN A 134 -8.80 -20.64 -17.78
C ASN A 134 -7.59 -19.74 -17.40
N LEU A 135 -6.64 -20.34 -16.66
CA LEU A 135 -5.45 -19.68 -16.11
C LEU A 135 -4.16 -20.25 -16.70
N LEU A 136 -3.25 -19.37 -17.08
CA LEU A 136 -1.84 -19.69 -17.31
C LEU A 136 -1.04 -19.46 -16.04
N CYS A 137 -0.15 -20.38 -15.71
CA CYS A 137 0.69 -20.33 -14.52
C CYS A 137 2.14 -20.61 -14.89
N ILE A 138 3.05 -19.72 -14.50
CA ILE A 138 4.50 -19.95 -14.58
C ILE A 138 5.05 -20.17 -13.17
N THR A 139 5.69 -21.33 -12.97
CA THR A 139 6.38 -21.69 -11.73
C THR A 139 7.87 -21.68 -11.97
N ALA A 140 8.60 -20.82 -11.26
CA ALA A 140 10.05 -20.72 -11.30
C ALA A 140 10.63 -21.21 -9.97
N LEU A 141 11.35 -22.32 -10.01
CA LEU A 141 12.13 -22.86 -8.90
C LEU A 141 13.60 -22.49 -9.12
N GLN A 142 14.19 -21.77 -8.18
CA GLN A 142 15.56 -21.29 -8.25
C GLN A 142 16.36 -21.85 -7.09
N ILE A 143 17.47 -22.52 -7.39
CA ILE A 143 18.48 -22.95 -6.43
C ILE A 143 19.73 -22.14 -6.71
N LYS A 144 20.14 -21.28 -5.77
CA LYS A 144 21.33 -20.44 -5.91
C LYS A 144 22.44 -20.96 -5.02
N PHE A 145 23.60 -21.22 -5.59
CA PHE A 145 24.82 -21.64 -4.91
C PHE A 145 25.68 -20.40 -4.67
N GLN A 146 25.82 -20.00 -3.41
CA GLN A 146 26.61 -18.83 -3.03
C GLN A 146 28.11 -19.16 -2.97
N ARG A 147 28.94 -18.11 -3.03
CA ARG A 147 30.42 -18.23 -2.99
C ARG A 147 30.94 -18.97 -1.76
N GLY A 148 30.24 -18.84 -0.63
CA GLY A 148 30.56 -19.53 0.63
C GLY A 148 30.04 -20.97 0.72
N GLY A 149 29.48 -21.53 -0.35
CA GLY A 149 28.90 -22.89 -0.37
C GLY A 149 27.47 -22.99 0.15
N TYR A 150 26.89 -21.91 0.69
CA TYR A 150 25.49 -21.87 1.12
C TYR A 150 24.53 -21.94 -0.07
N ILE A 151 23.46 -22.73 0.06
CA ILE A 151 22.43 -22.89 -0.98
C ILE A 151 21.15 -22.14 -0.58
N ASP A 152 20.72 -21.19 -1.42
CA ASP A 152 19.44 -20.46 -1.24
C ASP A 152 18.39 -20.95 -2.23
N THR A 153 17.26 -21.41 -1.72
CA THR A 153 16.14 -21.93 -2.54
C THR A 153 14.98 -20.93 -2.58
N ARG A 154 14.59 -20.52 -3.78
CA ARG A 154 13.47 -19.60 -4.02
C ARG A 154 12.46 -20.22 -4.97
N SER A 155 11.18 -20.10 -4.62
CA SER A 155 10.06 -20.54 -5.45
C SER A 155 9.20 -19.32 -5.72
N LYS A 156 8.84 -19.10 -6.98
CA LYS A 156 7.92 -18.05 -7.41
C LYS A 156 6.91 -18.67 -8.37
N MET A 157 5.63 -18.53 -8.06
CA MET A 157 4.54 -18.90 -8.95
C MET A 157 3.75 -17.64 -9.32
N THR A 158 3.47 -17.46 -10.60
CA THR A 158 2.66 -16.33 -11.08
C THR A 158 1.56 -16.86 -11.98
N SER A 159 0.31 -16.50 -11.66
CA SER A 159 -0.89 -16.86 -12.41
C SER A 159 -1.42 -15.67 -13.20
N MET A 160 -1.90 -15.92 -14.42
CA MET A 160 -2.53 -14.95 -15.31
C MET A 160 -3.80 -15.54 -15.94
N PRO A 161 -4.88 -14.76 -16.07
CA PRO A 161 -6.04 -15.17 -16.86
C PRO A 161 -5.70 -15.23 -18.35
N LEU A 162 -6.11 -16.31 -19.01
CA LEU A 162 -6.05 -16.44 -20.47
C LEU A 162 -7.25 -15.77 -21.15
N ASP A 163 -8.34 -15.58 -20.41
CA ASP A 163 -9.47 -14.75 -20.82
C ASP A 163 -9.80 -13.76 -19.69
N PRO A 164 -9.37 -12.49 -19.79
CA PRO A 164 -9.57 -11.50 -18.74
C PRO A 164 -11.05 -11.16 -18.47
N TYR A 165 -11.92 -11.31 -19.45
CA TYR A 165 -13.34 -10.96 -19.33
C TYR A 165 -14.25 -12.19 -19.31
N GLY A 166 -13.78 -13.33 -19.80
CA GLY A 166 -14.54 -14.58 -19.78
C GLY A 166 -15.87 -14.46 -20.53
N ASN A 167 -16.75 -15.43 -20.26
CA ASN A 167 -18.13 -15.39 -20.73
C ASN A 167 -19.06 -14.59 -19.81
N ASP A 168 -18.56 -14.05 -18.69
CA ASP A 168 -19.37 -13.29 -17.74
C ASP A 168 -19.33 -11.78 -18.07
N PRO A 169 -20.44 -11.18 -18.52
CA PRO A 169 -20.50 -9.75 -18.84
C PRO A 169 -20.29 -8.84 -17.61
N SER A 170 -20.37 -9.37 -16.38
CA SER A 170 -20.24 -8.59 -15.15
C SER A 170 -18.89 -7.86 -15.03
N ASN A 171 -17.79 -8.49 -15.47
CA ASN A 171 -16.44 -7.93 -15.42
C ASN A 171 -16.30 -6.68 -16.31
N GLY A 172 -16.79 -6.77 -17.56
CA GLY A 172 -16.78 -5.63 -18.50
C GLY A 172 -17.67 -4.48 -18.04
N LEU A 173 -18.81 -4.80 -17.42
CA LEU A 173 -19.70 -3.79 -16.82
C LEU A 173 -19.02 -3.04 -15.66
N MET A 174 -18.25 -3.73 -14.81
CA MET A 174 -17.52 -3.10 -13.71
C MET A 174 -16.48 -2.10 -14.20
N ASP A 175 -15.75 -2.43 -15.27
CA ASP A 175 -14.79 -1.51 -15.90
C ASP A 175 -15.47 -0.30 -16.53
N PHE A 176 -16.62 -0.51 -17.18
CA PHE A 176 -17.41 0.58 -17.74
C PHE A 176 -17.88 1.58 -16.66
N PHE A 177 -18.41 1.08 -15.53
CA PHE A 177 -18.79 1.94 -14.40
C PHE A 177 -17.59 2.67 -13.81
N THR A 178 -16.45 1.98 -13.68
CA THR A 178 -15.21 2.59 -13.18
C THR A 178 -14.72 3.69 -14.11
N ALA A 179 -14.79 3.50 -15.43
CA ALA A 179 -14.44 4.52 -16.42
C ALA A 179 -15.36 5.75 -16.34
N ILE A 180 -16.67 5.56 -16.20
CA ILE A 180 -17.63 6.67 -16.01
C ILE A 180 -17.31 7.45 -14.73
N MET A 181 -17.07 6.76 -13.61
CA MET A 181 -16.71 7.39 -12.34
C MET A 181 -15.39 8.15 -12.45
N PHE A 182 -14.40 7.58 -13.13
CA PHE A 182 -13.10 8.22 -13.38
C PHE A 182 -13.27 9.52 -14.16
N VAL A 183 -13.96 9.49 -15.31
CA VAL A 183 -14.20 10.67 -16.15
C VAL A 183 -15.01 11.74 -15.41
N THR A 184 -16.02 11.32 -14.64
CA THR A 184 -16.83 12.23 -13.84
C THR A 184 -15.98 12.97 -12.81
N VAL A 185 -15.13 12.25 -12.08
CA VAL A 185 -14.23 12.84 -11.08
C VAL A 185 -13.22 13.79 -11.73
N VAL A 186 -12.57 13.36 -12.82
CA VAL A 186 -11.61 14.20 -13.56
C VAL A 186 -12.29 15.50 -14.02
N SER A 187 -13.52 15.40 -14.53
CA SER A 187 -14.31 16.56 -14.96
C SER A 187 -14.64 17.51 -13.81
N ILE A 188 -15.00 16.98 -12.63
CA ILE A 188 -15.26 17.78 -11.44
C ILE A 188 -13.99 18.51 -10.98
N GLU A 189 -12.87 17.80 -10.86
CA GLU A 189 -11.60 18.38 -10.40
C GLU A 189 -11.04 19.40 -11.40
N TYR A 190 -11.16 19.13 -12.70
CA TYR A 190 -10.80 20.09 -13.74
C TYR A 190 -11.64 21.37 -13.65
N ARG A 191 -12.97 21.27 -13.48
CA ARG A 191 -13.85 22.43 -13.28
C ARG A 191 -13.48 23.22 -12.02
N LYS A 192 -13.15 22.55 -10.92
CA LYS A 192 -12.67 23.22 -9.69
C LYS A 192 -11.38 23.98 -9.94
N ILE A 193 -10.38 23.37 -10.58
CA ILE A 193 -9.11 24.02 -10.91
C ILE A 193 -9.34 25.23 -11.82
N SER A 194 -10.18 25.10 -12.84
CA SER A 194 -10.52 26.20 -13.74
C SER A 194 -11.13 27.38 -12.98
N ARG A 195 -12.12 27.13 -12.10
CA ARG A 195 -12.70 28.18 -11.24
C ARG A 195 -11.68 28.83 -10.31
N HIS A 196 -10.80 28.05 -9.68
CA HIS A 196 -9.77 28.60 -8.79
C HIS A 196 -8.72 29.43 -9.54
N ARG A 197 -8.35 29.00 -10.75
CA ARG A 197 -7.46 29.76 -11.64
C ARG A 197 -8.10 31.08 -12.09
N MET A 198 -9.38 31.05 -12.47
CA MET A 198 -10.13 32.27 -12.83
C MET A 198 -10.23 33.26 -11.66
N ARG A 199 -10.26 32.76 -10.42
CA ARG A 199 -10.31 33.59 -9.20
C ARG A 199 -8.94 33.92 -8.62
N HIS A 200 -7.83 33.57 -9.29
CA HIS A 200 -6.45 33.75 -8.78
C HIS A 200 -6.24 33.24 -7.33
N THR A 201 -6.91 32.14 -6.97
CA THR A 201 -6.81 31.54 -5.64
C THR A 201 -5.83 30.37 -5.62
N VAL A 202 -5.33 30.01 -4.42
CA VAL A 202 -4.43 28.87 -4.25
C VAL A 202 -5.08 27.61 -4.80
N VAL A 203 -4.42 27.05 -5.81
CA VAL A 203 -4.90 25.85 -6.47
C VAL A 203 -4.60 24.70 -5.50
N TRP A 204 -3.35 24.38 -5.16
CA TRP A 204 -3.00 23.09 -4.53
C TRP A 204 -3.23 23.01 -3.01
N THR A 205 -4.07 22.06 -2.59
CA THR A 205 -4.27 21.63 -1.19
C THR A 205 -3.81 20.18 -1.00
N LYS A 206 -3.36 19.80 0.21
CA LYS A 206 -2.91 18.43 0.55
C LYS A 206 -3.91 17.36 0.08
N TRP A 207 -5.19 17.52 0.40
CA TRP A 207 -6.24 16.58 -0.01
C TRP A 207 -6.42 16.47 -1.51
N ARG A 208 -6.21 17.57 -2.24
CA ARG A 208 -6.29 17.53 -3.69
C ARG A 208 -5.09 16.80 -4.31
N THR A 209 -3.91 16.87 -3.70
CA THR A 209 -2.78 16.04 -4.15
C THR A 209 -3.10 14.55 -4.03
N ILE A 210 -3.75 14.12 -2.93
CA ILE A 210 -4.21 12.74 -2.76
C ILE A 210 -5.24 12.35 -3.84
N THR A 211 -6.18 13.25 -4.16
CA THR A 211 -7.14 13.02 -5.24
C THR A 211 -6.46 12.79 -6.59
N TRP A 212 -5.52 13.64 -6.99
CA TRP A 212 -4.79 13.48 -8.26
C TRP A 212 -3.89 12.24 -8.25
N MET A 213 -3.21 11.94 -7.14
CA MET A 213 -2.45 10.69 -6.98
C MET A 213 -3.35 9.47 -7.14
N SER A 214 -4.56 9.47 -6.55
CA SER A 214 -5.51 8.37 -6.72
C SER A 214 -5.95 8.21 -8.18
N LEU A 215 -6.20 9.31 -8.90
CA LEU A 215 -6.54 9.27 -10.33
C LEU A 215 -5.39 8.72 -11.18
N VAL A 216 -4.16 9.18 -10.95
CA VAL A 216 -2.98 8.68 -11.66
C VAL A 216 -2.77 7.18 -11.38
N SER A 217 -2.99 6.74 -10.14
CA SER A 217 -2.85 5.31 -9.79
C SER A 217 -3.89 4.43 -10.49
N VAL A 218 -5.15 4.86 -10.58
CA VAL A 218 -6.20 4.13 -11.31
C VAL A 218 -5.90 4.10 -12.82
N LEU A 219 -5.43 5.22 -13.39
CA LEU A 219 -5.00 5.26 -14.78
C LEU A 219 -3.85 4.28 -15.04
N THR A 220 -2.85 4.27 -14.16
CA THR A 220 -1.68 3.39 -14.26
C THR A 220 -2.10 1.92 -14.20
N PHE A 221 -3.03 1.56 -13.30
CA PHE A 221 -3.61 0.22 -13.24
C PHE A 221 -4.25 -0.18 -14.57
N TYR A 222 -5.12 0.67 -15.13
CA TYR A 222 -5.79 0.36 -16.40
C TYR A 222 -4.83 0.32 -17.60
N VAL A 223 -3.76 1.13 -17.60
CA VAL A 223 -2.71 1.04 -18.63
C VAL A 223 -2.00 -0.31 -18.58
N PHE A 224 -1.62 -0.80 -17.39
CA PHE A 224 -1.01 -2.13 -17.30
C PHE A 224 -2.01 -3.26 -17.56
N TRP A 225 -3.29 -3.09 -17.22
CA TRP A 225 -4.35 -4.04 -17.53
C TRP A 225 -4.54 -4.17 -19.04
N THR A 226 -4.64 -3.05 -19.78
CA THR A 226 -4.76 -3.10 -21.24
C THR A 226 -3.53 -3.71 -21.89
N ILE A 227 -2.33 -3.40 -21.43
CA ILE A 227 -1.10 -4.06 -21.90
C ILE A 227 -1.18 -5.57 -21.70
N LEU A 228 -1.61 -6.03 -20.51
CA LEU A 228 -1.76 -7.46 -20.23
C LEU A 228 -2.81 -8.10 -21.14
N SER A 229 -3.98 -7.48 -21.31
CA SER A 229 -5.04 -7.99 -22.17
C SER A 229 -4.60 -8.11 -23.62
N VAL A 230 -3.85 -7.12 -24.15
CA VAL A 230 -3.27 -7.18 -25.51
C VAL A 230 -2.22 -8.29 -25.63
N MET A 231 -1.41 -8.53 -24.60
CA MET A 231 -0.43 -9.63 -24.60
C MET A 231 -1.10 -11.01 -24.59
N VAL A 232 -2.22 -11.15 -23.86
CA VAL A 232 -3.00 -12.39 -23.75
C VAL A 232 -3.76 -12.68 -25.04
N ASP A 233 -4.35 -11.65 -25.65
CA ASP A 233 -5.13 -11.80 -26.88
C ASP A 233 -4.29 -11.85 -28.16
N ALA A 234 -2.97 -11.72 -28.05
CA ALA A 234 -2.08 -11.90 -29.18
C ALA A 234 -2.22 -13.32 -29.75
N ASP A 235 -2.73 -13.43 -30.98
CA ASP A 235 -2.98 -14.70 -31.69
C ASP A 235 -1.80 -15.66 -31.63
N GLY A 236 -0.57 -15.12 -31.66
CA GLY A 236 0.65 -15.91 -31.55
C GLY A 236 0.74 -16.76 -30.28
N LEU A 237 0.35 -16.24 -29.10
CA LEU A 237 0.48 -17.02 -27.86
C LEU A 237 -0.48 -18.23 -27.86
N LYS A 238 -1.75 -18.00 -28.22
CA LYS A 238 -2.75 -19.08 -28.27
C LYS A 238 -2.36 -20.12 -29.33
N HIS A 239 -1.92 -19.67 -30.50
CA HIS A 239 -1.47 -20.56 -31.58
C HIS A 239 -0.28 -21.42 -31.15
N ASP A 240 0.77 -20.80 -30.60
CA ASP A 240 1.98 -21.50 -30.17
C ASP A 240 1.67 -22.56 -29.08
N ILE A 241 0.76 -22.26 -28.14
CA ILE A 241 0.33 -23.20 -27.09
C ILE A 241 -0.41 -24.39 -27.72
N ILE A 242 -1.36 -24.13 -28.62
CA ILE A 242 -2.16 -25.19 -29.26
C ILE A 242 -1.25 -26.09 -30.09
N THR A 243 -0.35 -25.51 -30.89
CA THR A 243 0.59 -26.26 -31.73
C THR A 243 1.50 -27.16 -30.89
N MET A 244 2.02 -26.68 -29.75
CA MET A 244 2.85 -27.53 -28.87
C MET A 244 2.07 -28.63 -28.15
N GLN A 245 0.76 -28.42 -27.93
CA GLN A 245 -0.08 -29.43 -27.29
C GLN A 245 -0.63 -30.46 -28.27
N ASP A 246 -0.51 -30.23 -29.59
CA ASP A 246 -0.97 -31.14 -30.61
C ASP A 246 -0.31 -32.53 -30.44
N PRO A 247 -1.09 -33.64 -30.36
CA PRO A 247 -0.53 -34.98 -30.33
C PRO A 247 0.29 -35.33 -31.58
N ALA A 248 0.06 -34.66 -32.72
CA ALA A 248 0.86 -34.81 -33.94
C ALA A 248 2.21 -34.09 -33.88
N PHE A 249 2.40 -33.15 -32.95
CA PHE A 249 3.66 -32.46 -32.76
C PHE A 249 4.61 -33.30 -31.90
N ASP A 250 5.61 -33.89 -32.56
CA ASP A 250 6.70 -34.61 -31.92
C ASP A 250 7.87 -33.65 -31.64
N PHE A 251 8.05 -33.32 -30.35
CA PHE A 251 9.10 -32.42 -29.88
C PHE A 251 10.50 -32.99 -30.16
N ASP A 252 10.68 -34.31 -30.09
CA ASP A 252 11.99 -34.94 -30.25
C ASP A 252 12.37 -35.04 -31.73
N ALA A 253 11.39 -35.29 -32.61
CA ALA A 253 11.62 -35.29 -34.05
C ALA A 253 11.94 -33.90 -34.62
N SER A 254 11.38 -32.84 -34.05
CA SER A 254 11.57 -31.44 -34.48
C SER A 254 12.14 -30.56 -33.37
N TYR A 255 13.22 -31.04 -32.73
CA TYR A 255 13.80 -30.42 -31.53
C TYR A 255 14.07 -28.91 -31.67
N ASP A 256 14.76 -28.47 -32.72
CA ASP A 256 15.15 -27.06 -32.87
C ASP A 256 13.93 -26.13 -33.00
N LEU A 257 12.89 -26.58 -33.72
CA LEU A 257 11.64 -25.84 -33.90
C LEU A 257 10.84 -25.82 -32.58
N GLY A 258 10.74 -26.96 -31.89
CA GLY A 258 10.06 -27.07 -30.59
C GLY A 258 10.69 -26.18 -29.53
N VAL A 259 12.02 -26.11 -29.48
CA VAL A 259 12.76 -25.21 -28.59
C VAL A 259 12.44 -23.75 -28.90
N GLN A 260 12.35 -23.35 -30.18
CA GLN A 260 12.02 -21.98 -30.57
C GLN A 260 10.61 -21.56 -30.14
N TYR A 261 9.61 -22.44 -30.31
CA TYR A 261 8.25 -22.19 -29.82
C TYR A 261 8.23 -22.09 -28.28
N LEU A 262 8.88 -23.04 -27.61
CA LEU A 262 8.90 -23.09 -26.15
C LEU A 262 9.61 -21.89 -25.52
N SER A 263 10.74 -21.46 -26.06
CA SER A 263 11.44 -20.26 -25.58
C SER A 263 10.57 -19.02 -25.75
N THR A 264 9.84 -18.92 -26.88
CA THR A 264 8.93 -17.80 -27.16
C THR A 264 7.76 -17.78 -26.16
N ILE A 265 7.15 -18.93 -25.88
CA ILE A 265 6.07 -19.03 -24.89
C ILE A 265 6.59 -18.71 -23.49
N MET A 266 7.72 -19.29 -23.08
CA MET A 266 8.29 -19.08 -21.75
C MET A 266 8.65 -17.60 -21.52
N GLU A 267 9.24 -16.95 -22.53
CA GLU A 267 9.58 -15.51 -22.47
C GLU A 267 8.33 -14.64 -22.39
N ARG A 268 7.31 -14.91 -23.22
CA ARG A 268 6.02 -14.21 -23.18
C ARG A 268 5.33 -14.37 -21.83
N MET A 269 5.23 -15.60 -21.31
CA MET A 269 4.64 -15.88 -20.01
C MET A 269 5.41 -15.21 -18.86
N LYS A 270 6.75 -15.21 -18.91
CA LYS A 270 7.59 -14.52 -17.91
C LYS A 270 7.39 -13.00 -17.95
N SER A 271 7.31 -12.42 -19.15
CA SER A 271 7.00 -11.00 -19.36
C SER A 271 5.61 -10.65 -18.80
N MET A 272 4.58 -11.41 -19.17
CA MET A 272 3.22 -11.29 -18.63
C MET A 272 3.21 -11.40 -17.10
N GLY A 273 4.03 -12.26 -16.51
CA GLY A 273 4.10 -12.44 -15.06
C GLY A 273 4.72 -11.24 -14.34
N THR A 274 5.64 -10.56 -15.02
CA THR A 274 6.21 -9.31 -14.54
C THR A 274 5.16 -8.20 -14.59
N ILE A 275 4.44 -8.07 -15.70
CA ILE A 275 3.31 -7.12 -15.83
C ILE A 275 2.23 -7.39 -14.78
N MET A 276 1.87 -8.66 -14.54
CA MET A 276 0.89 -9.04 -13.51
C MET A 276 1.36 -8.67 -12.10
N THR A 277 2.66 -8.78 -11.81
CA THR A 277 3.23 -8.33 -10.53
C THR A 277 3.11 -6.81 -10.40
N ILE A 278 3.44 -6.06 -11.45
CA ILE A 278 3.31 -4.60 -11.48
C ILE A 278 1.84 -4.17 -11.33
N LEU A 279 0.92 -4.88 -11.99
CA LEU A 279 -0.52 -4.64 -11.90
C LEU A 279 -1.07 -4.87 -10.49
N ARG A 280 -0.63 -5.93 -9.80
CA ARG A 280 -1.01 -6.17 -8.40
C ARG A 280 -0.47 -5.07 -7.47
N LEU A 281 0.75 -4.60 -7.71
CA LEU A 281 1.34 -3.49 -6.94
C LEU A 281 0.61 -2.17 -7.23
N SER A 282 0.27 -1.87 -8.48
CA SER A 282 -0.48 -0.66 -8.84
C SER A 282 -1.90 -0.67 -8.26
N ALA A 283 -2.57 -1.83 -8.25
CA ALA A 283 -3.85 -2.03 -7.59
C ALA A 283 -3.76 -1.77 -6.08
N MET A 284 -2.73 -2.31 -5.41
CA MET A 284 -2.49 -2.07 -3.98
C MET A 284 -2.33 -0.57 -3.68
N VAL A 285 -1.52 0.14 -4.48
CA VAL A 285 -1.33 1.58 -4.34
C VAL A 285 -2.62 2.35 -4.60
N ALA A 286 -3.38 1.99 -5.64
CA ALA A 286 -4.65 2.62 -5.96
C ALA A 286 -5.67 2.45 -4.84
N MET A 287 -5.82 1.23 -4.31
CA MET A 287 -6.73 0.93 -3.19
C MET A 287 -6.35 1.71 -1.92
N CYS A 288 -5.04 1.81 -1.62
CA CYS A 288 -4.56 2.59 -0.49
C CYS A 288 -4.88 4.09 -0.65
N LEU A 289 -4.64 4.67 -1.84
CA LEU A 289 -4.94 6.07 -2.12
C LEU A 289 -6.45 6.36 -2.13
N LEU A 290 -7.27 5.43 -2.63
CA LEU A 290 -8.72 5.51 -2.59
C LEU A 290 -9.24 5.44 -1.15
N MET A 291 -8.64 4.60 -0.29
CA MET A 291 -8.95 4.59 1.15
C MET A 291 -8.68 5.97 1.77
N PHE A 292 -7.48 6.55 1.56
CA PHE A 292 -7.19 7.90 2.06
C PHE A 292 -8.12 8.97 1.50
N ARG A 293 -8.56 8.82 0.25
CA ARG A 293 -9.55 9.70 -0.35
C ARG A 293 -10.91 9.60 0.33
N ILE A 294 -11.38 8.39 0.65
CA ILE A 294 -12.63 8.18 1.42
C ILE A 294 -12.49 8.83 2.79
N LEU A 295 -11.38 8.62 3.49
CA LEU A 295 -11.09 9.25 4.78
C LEU A 295 -11.13 10.79 4.69
N GLY A 296 -10.59 11.36 3.61
CA GLY A 296 -10.68 12.80 3.33
C GLY A 296 -12.09 13.29 3.06
N SER A 297 -12.91 12.49 2.37
CA SER A 297 -14.32 12.79 2.12
C SER A 297 -15.17 12.74 3.39
N LEU A 298 -14.87 11.86 4.35
CA LEU A 298 -15.61 11.73 5.62
C LEU A 298 -15.48 12.93 6.57
N ARG A 299 -14.66 13.94 6.22
CA ARG A 299 -14.52 15.20 6.97
C ARG A 299 -15.79 16.07 6.99
N PHE A 300 -16.84 15.74 6.25
CA PHE A 300 -18.12 16.45 6.38
C PHE A 300 -18.79 16.22 7.74
N HIS A 301 -18.52 15.10 8.40
CA HIS A 301 -19.10 14.79 9.71
C HIS A 301 -18.26 15.45 10.82
N PRO A 302 -18.85 16.26 11.72
CA PRO A 302 -18.09 17.02 12.72
C PRO A 302 -17.22 16.13 13.61
N GLY A 303 -17.73 14.97 14.04
CA GLY A 303 -16.94 14.02 14.83
C GLY A 303 -15.77 13.39 14.08
N LEU A 304 -15.92 13.07 12.78
CA LEU A 304 -14.85 12.44 12.00
C LEU A 304 -13.81 13.46 11.53
N ASN A 305 -14.23 14.70 11.27
CA ASN A 305 -13.31 15.79 10.96
C ASN A 305 -12.36 16.07 12.12
N VAL A 306 -12.86 16.04 13.36
CA VAL A 306 -12.03 16.18 14.57
C VAL A 306 -10.99 15.07 14.63
N VAL A 307 -11.39 13.80 14.44
CA VAL A 307 -10.45 12.66 14.43
C VAL A 307 -9.39 12.82 13.33
N MET A 308 -9.78 13.19 12.11
CA MET A 308 -8.85 13.39 10.99
C MET A 308 -7.91 14.58 11.18
N ALA A 309 -8.41 15.69 11.72
CA ALA A 309 -7.62 16.86 12.07
C ALA A 309 -6.63 16.52 13.19
N THR A 310 -7.08 15.75 14.19
CA THR A 310 -6.23 15.19 15.25
C THR A 310 -5.12 14.37 14.64
N LEU A 311 -5.45 13.35 13.83
CA LEU A 311 -4.48 12.48 13.21
C LEU A 311 -3.44 13.27 12.38
N THR A 312 -3.89 14.23 11.57
CA THR A 312 -3.00 15.04 10.74
C THR A 312 -2.07 15.94 11.57
N LYS A 313 -2.58 16.50 12.69
CA LYS A 313 -1.80 17.35 13.59
C LYS A 313 -0.82 16.51 14.43
N SER A 314 -1.28 15.37 14.97
CA SER A 314 -0.48 14.41 15.74
C SER A 314 0.67 13.82 14.91
N LEU A 315 0.45 13.54 13.62
CA LEU A 315 1.52 13.09 12.73
C LEU A 315 2.64 14.14 12.59
N ARG A 316 2.30 15.43 12.66
CA ARG A 316 3.31 16.51 12.59
C ARG A 316 4.10 16.64 13.88
N SER A 317 3.47 16.48 15.06
CA SER A 317 4.19 16.46 16.34
C SER A 317 5.04 15.20 16.52
N LEU A 318 4.65 14.10 15.88
CA LEU A 318 5.37 12.81 15.92
C LEU A 318 6.62 12.78 15.02
N ALA A 319 6.71 13.63 13.99
CA ALA A 319 7.79 13.59 13.01
C ALA A 319 9.22 13.72 13.61
N PRO A 320 9.52 14.68 14.52
CA PRO A 320 10.84 14.77 15.15
C PRO A 320 11.17 13.55 16.02
N PHE A 321 10.19 13.04 16.76
CA PHE A 321 10.36 11.82 17.56
C PHE A 321 10.61 10.59 16.66
N PHE A 322 9.87 10.47 15.56
CA PHE A 322 10.05 9.38 14.60
C PHE A 322 11.44 9.37 13.97
N PHE A 323 12.03 10.55 13.73
CA PHE A 323 13.42 10.65 13.29
C PHE A 323 14.38 10.04 14.33
N VAL A 324 14.24 10.41 15.61
CA VAL A 324 15.04 9.82 16.70
C VAL A 324 14.82 8.31 16.78
N PHE A 325 13.57 7.85 16.67
CA PHE A 325 13.21 6.44 16.66
C PHE A 325 13.91 5.66 15.54
N VAL A 326 13.86 6.16 14.30
CA VAL A 326 14.52 5.49 13.16
C VAL A 326 16.04 5.46 13.33
N VAL A 327 16.66 6.52 13.87
CA VAL A 327 18.10 6.54 14.13
C VAL A 327 18.48 5.49 15.19
N CYS A 328 17.76 5.43 16.30
CA CYS A 328 17.99 4.43 17.35
C CYS A 328 17.74 3.00 16.84
N LEU A 329 16.62 2.78 16.12
CA LEU A 329 16.30 1.51 15.49
C LEU A 329 17.42 1.08 14.54
N SER A 330 17.90 1.99 13.68
CA SER A 330 19.01 1.72 12.76
C SER A 330 20.29 1.32 13.49
N ALA A 331 20.61 1.96 14.61
CA ALA A 331 21.79 1.60 15.40
C ALA A 331 21.69 0.17 15.96
N PHE A 332 20.51 -0.25 16.42
CA PHE A 332 20.29 -1.63 16.86
C PHE A 332 20.26 -2.63 15.71
N VAL A 333 19.70 -2.27 14.56
CA VAL A 333 19.74 -3.09 13.35
C VAL A 333 21.19 -3.33 12.90
N LEU A 334 21.99 -2.28 12.82
CA LEU A 334 23.39 -2.37 12.40
C LEU A 334 24.23 -3.14 13.42
N SER A 335 24.06 -2.87 14.73
CA SER A 335 24.77 -3.64 15.76
C SER A 335 24.37 -5.11 15.77
N GLY A 336 23.09 -5.45 15.62
CA GLY A 336 22.64 -6.84 15.51
C GLY A 336 23.22 -7.54 14.28
N CYS A 337 23.26 -6.85 13.14
CA CYS A 337 23.90 -7.36 11.91
C CYS A 337 25.41 -7.60 12.11
N LEU A 338 26.10 -6.72 12.83
CA LEU A 338 27.55 -6.85 13.12
C LEU A 338 27.86 -7.93 14.15
N LEU A 339 27.00 -8.10 15.17
CA LEU A 339 27.23 -9.05 16.26
C LEU A 339 26.79 -10.48 15.93
N PHE A 340 25.71 -10.64 15.16
CA PHE A 340 25.06 -11.94 14.95
C PHE A 340 24.89 -12.30 13.46
N GLY A 341 25.29 -11.44 12.53
CA GLY A 341 25.02 -11.65 11.10
C GLY A 341 25.82 -12.78 10.46
N ASP A 342 26.95 -13.17 11.04
CA ASP A 342 27.75 -14.32 10.59
C ASP A 342 27.13 -15.66 10.99
N SER A 343 26.47 -15.69 12.15
CA SER A 343 26.00 -16.91 12.81
C SER A 343 24.49 -17.14 12.60
N THR A 344 23.72 -16.09 12.34
CA THR A 344 22.26 -16.15 12.29
C THR A 344 21.69 -15.55 11.00
N LYS A 345 20.82 -16.30 10.32
CA LYS A 345 20.16 -15.83 9.09
C LYS A 345 19.24 -14.61 9.34
N ALA A 346 18.70 -14.48 10.55
CA ALA A 346 17.86 -13.35 10.96
C ALA A 346 18.62 -12.01 10.89
N PHE A 347 19.93 -12.04 11.18
CA PHE A 347 20.80 -10.87 11.14
C PHE A 347 21.79 -10.87 9.96
N GLY A 348 21.75 -11.88 9.08
CA GLY A 348 22.73 -12.03 7.98
C GLY A 348 22.66 -10.97 6.87
N SER A 349 21.66 -10.09 6.89
CA SER A 349 21.67 -8.87 6.07
C SER A 349 20.99 -7.72 6.81
N ILE A 350 21.30 -6.48 6.44
CA ILE A 350 20.69 -5.30 7.04
C ILE A 350 19.16 -5.32 6.90
N GLY A 351 18.64 -5.76 5.74
CA GLY A 351 17.21 -5.87 5.50
C GLY A 351 16.52 -6.90 6.40
N MET A 352 17.11 -8.09 6.55
CA MET A 352 16.60 -9.11 7.46
C MET A 352 16.71 -8.67 8.92
N SER A 353 17.80 -7.98 9.28
CA SER A 353 18.01 -7.41 10.61
C SER A 353 16.93 -6.38 10.94
N TYR A 354 16.54 -5.54 9.98
CA TYR A 354 15.41 -4.61 10.14
C TYR A 354 14.11 -5.32 10.50
N VAL A 355 13.75 -6.36 9.73
CA VAL A 355 12.54 -7.16 10.01
C VAL A 355 12.62 -7.80 11.39
N THR A 356 13.79 -8.33 11.75
CA THR A 356 14.01 -8.99 13.05
C THR A 356 13.88 -8.03 14.23
N VAL A 357 14.51 -6.85 14.17
CA VAL A 357 14.43 -5.85 15.25
C VAL A 357 13.03 -5.24 15.34
N VAL A 358 12.32 -5.06 14.22
CA VAL A 358 10.92 -4.63 14.23
C VAL A 358 10.02 -5.71 14.83
N ASN A 359 10.20 -6.99 14.50
CA ASN A 359 9.45 -8.08 15.13
C ASN A 359 9.72 -8.15 16.64
N MET A 360 10.95 -7.86 17.05
CA MET A 360 11.34 -7.77 18.45
C MET A 360 10.58 -6.65 19.20
N LEU A 361 10.30 -5.50 18.56
CA LEU A 361 9.44 -4.45 19.14
C LEU A 361 8.00 -4.91 19.42
N PHE A 362 7.48 -5.84 18.62
CA PHE A 362 6.15 -6.43 18.82
C PHE A 362 6.17 -7.68 19.71
N GLY A 363 7.31 -8.01 20.32
CA GLY A 363 7.48 -9.20 21.15
C GLY A 363 7.52 -10.52 20.37
N GLN A 364 7.65 -10.48 19.04
CA GLN A 364 7.65 -11.66 18.17
C GLN A 364 9.06 -12.13 17.82
N PHE A 365 9.95 -12.22 18.81
CA PHE A 365 11.34 -12.66 18.59
C PHE A 365 11.70 -13.79 19.55
N ASN A 366 12.30 -14.86 19.00
CA ASN A 366 12.84 -15.93 19.81
C ASN A 366 14.30 -15.59 20.22
N PRO A 367 14.56 -15.29 21.51
CA PRO A 367 15.91 -14.96 21.99
C PRO A 367 16.91 -16.11 21.83
N ASP A 368 16.47 -17.37 21.81
CA ASP A 368 17.35 -18.54 21.64
C ASP A 368 18.20 -18.43 20.38
N THR A 369 17.67 -17.77 19.34
CA THR A 369 18.37 -17.57 18.06
C THR A 369 19.68 -16.80 18.17
N VAL A 370 19.83 -15.91 19.17
CA VAL A 370 21.04 -15.11 19.38
C VAL A 370 21.83 -15.55 20.61
N LEU A 371 21.16 -16.14 21.60
CA LEU A 371 21.80 -16.62 22.83
C LEU A 371 22.83 -17.73 22.57
N ASP A 372 22.61 -18.54 21.53
CA ASP A 372 23.50 -19.64 21.15
C ASP A 372 24.84 -19.19 20.54
N VAL A 373 24.96 -17.93 20.07
CA VAL A 373 26.19 -17.41 19.44
C VAL A 373 27.20 -16.97 20.51
N ASN A 374 26.79 -16.03 21.35
CA ASN A 374 27.55 -15.57 22.50
C ASN A 374 26.58 -15.08 23.56
N TYR A 375 26.38 -15.90 24.59
CA TYR A 375 25.41 -15.65 25.63
C TYR A 375 25.50 -14.25 26.24
N TYR A 376 26.70 -13.83 26.67
CA TYR A 376 26.85 -12.55 27.38
C TYR A 376 26.59 -11.35 26.47
N THR A 377 27.15 -11.34 25.26
CA THR A 377 26.93 -10.26 24.29
C THR A 377 25.47 -10.21 23.84
N ALA A 378 24.85 -11.37 23.60
CA ALA A 378 23.45 -11.48 23.23
C ALA A 378 22.50 -10.98 24.32
N VAL A 379 22.75 -11.35 25.59
CA VAL A 379 21.96 -10.86 26.74
C VAL A 379 22.05 -9.34 26.84
N VAL A 380 23.26 -8.77 26.81
CA VAL A 380 23.44 -7.31 26.92
C VAL A 380 22.76 -6.58 25.76
N TRP A 381 22.96 -7.05 24.52
CA TRP A 381 22.35 -6.46 23.34
C TRP A 381 20.81 -6.57 23.37
N TYR A 382 20.29 -7.76 23.68
CA TYR A 382 18.85 -8.01 23.69
C TYR A 382 18.14 -7.18 24.77
N TRP A 383 18.64 -7.17 26.00
CA TRP A 383 18.03 -6.40 27.08
C TRP A 383 18.19 -4.89 26.89
N SER A 384 19.32 -4.42 26.36
CA SER A 384 19.46 -2.99 26.03
C SER A 384 18.49 -2.57 24.92
N ALA A 385 18.26 -3.42 23.90
CA ALA A 385 17.25 -3.18 22.88
C ALA A 385 15.82 -3.17 23.46
N MET A 386 15.50 -4.11 24.36
CA MET A 386 14.21 -4.12 25.07
C MET A 386 13.98 -2.86 25.91
N VAL A 387 14.98 -2.40 26.65
CA VAL A 387 14.84 -1.19 27.45
C VAL A 387 14.73 0.05 26.56
N ILE A 388 15.62 0.23 25.60
CA ILE A 388 15.68 1.46 24.81
C ILE A 388 14.58 1.52 23.75
N LEU A 389 14.46 0.49 22.90
CA LEU A 389 13.52 0.52 21.78
C LEU A 389 12.07 0.29 22.24
N PHE A 390 11.86 -0.68 23.14
CA PHE A 390 10.51 -1.02 23.61
C PHE A 390 10.10 -0.17 24.83
N LEU A 391 10.75 -0.28 25.98
CA LEU A 391 10.28 0.41 27.18
C LEU A 391 10.38 1.94 27.10
N VAL A 392 11.42 2.51 26.48
CA VAL A 392 11.58 3.97 26.38
C VAL A 392 10.90 4.50 25.13
N LEU A 393 11.38 4.11 23.94
CA LEU A 393 10.90 4.75 22.70
C LEU A 393 9.45 4.38 22.37
N PHE A 394 9.03 3.12 22.48
CA PHE A 394 7.65 2.74 22.17
C PHE A 394 6.65 3.39 23.15
N ASN A 395 6.99 3.49 24.43
CA ASN A 395 6.13 4.19 25.40
C ASN A 395 6.13 5.71 25.20
N MET A 396 7.25 6.31 24.78
CA MET A 396 7.30 7.73 24.43
C MET A 396 6.45 8.03 23.18
N LEU A 397 6.46 7.13 22.18
CA LEU A 397 5.57 7.21 21.02
C LEU A 397 4.10 7.25 21.46
N LEU A 398 3.70 6.32 22.34
CA LEU A 398 2.34 6.26 22.89
C LEU A 398 1.99 7.55 23.65
N ALA A 399 2.89 8.05 24.49
CA ALA A 399 2.70 9.29 25.25
C ALA A 399 2.48 10.50 24.33
N ILE A 400 3.26 10.64 23.25
CA ILE A 400 3.10 11.73 22.27
C ILE A 400 1.76 11.65 21.54
N VAL A 401 1.32 10.42 21.21
CA VAL A 401 0.02 10.22 20.56
C VAL A 401 -1.13 10.60 21.51
N ILE A 402 -1.05 10.21 22.79
CA ILE A 402 -2.04 10.56 23.81
C ILE A 402 -2.06 12.08 24.04
N ASP A 403 -0.92 12.73 24.26
CA ASP A 403 -0.83 14.19 24.44
C ASP A 403 -1.37 14.96 23.22
N SER A 404 -1.10 14.47 22.01
CA SER A 404 -1.65 15.10 20.80
C SER A 404 -3.17 14.88 20.68
N PHE A 405 -3.68 13.73 21.13
CA PHE A 405 -5.11 13.45 21.18
C PHE A 405 -5.83 14.35 22.20
N GLU A 406 -5.30 14.45 23.42
CA GLU A 406 -5.82 15.34 24.47
C GLU A 406 -5.86 16.79 24.00
N LYS A 407 -4.78 17.29 23.38
CA LYS A 407 -4.73 18.66 22.84
C LYS A 407 -5.81 18.95 21.81
N VAL A 408 -6.19 17.99 20.97
CA VAL A 408 -7.25 18.22 19.98
C VAL A 408 -8.64 17.99 20.56
N HIS A 409 -8.77 17.07 21.52
CA HIS A 409 -9.98 16.91 22.31
C HIS A 409 -10.32 18.21 23.05
N ASP A 410 -9.38 18.78 23.80
CA ASP A 410 -9.55 20.04 24.55
C ASP A 410 -9.93 21.21 23.64
N ARG A 411 -9.29 21.32 22.46
CA ARG A 411 -9.64 22.36 21.47
C ARG A 411 -11.06 22.19 20.95
N THR A 412 -11.47 20.94 20.70
CA THR A 412 -12.82 20.63 20.23
C THR A 412 -13.85 20.89 21.31
N GLU A 413 -13.58 20.52 22.55
CA GLU A 413 -14.45 20.78 23.70
C GLU A 413 -14.59 22.28 23.98
N LYS A 414 -13.47 23.02 24.01
CA LYS A 414 -13.48 24.50 24.13
C LYS A 414 -14.24 25.18 22.99
N ARG A 415 -14.22 24.61 21.78
CA ARG A 415 -14.98 25.13 20.62
C ARG A 415 -16.47 24.82 20.71
N SER A 416 -16.82 23.60 21.11
CA SER A 416 -18.20 23.09 21.10
C SER A 416 -19.01 23.50 22.32
N SER A 417 -18.40 23.57 23.50
CA SER A 417 -19.04 23.96 24.76
C SER A 417 -19.77 25.32 24.70
N PRO A 418 -19.13 26.43 24.27
CA PRO A 418 -19.80 27.73 24.17
C PRO A 418 -20.86 27.76 23.05
N TYR A 419 -20.66 27.00 21.97
CA TYR A 419 -21.63 26.89 20.87
C TYR A 419 -22.91 26.17 21.31
N PHE A 420 -22.77 25.02 21.98
CA PHE A 420 -23.91 24.28 22.55
C PHE A 420 -24.58 25.06 23.67
N ALA A 421 -23.83 25.74 24.53
CA ALA A 421 -24.38 26.62 25.56
C ALA A 421 -25.20 27.76 24.93
N ALA A 422 -24.68 28.45 23.91
CA ALA A 422 -25.36 29.55 23.25
C ALA A 422 -26.61 29.09 22.47
N ILE A 423 -26.56 27.95 21.78
CA ILE A 423 -27.72 27.37 21.10
C ILE A 423 -28.77 26.89 22.10
N SER A 424 -28.38 26.23 23.19
CA SER A 424 -29.32 25.80 24.23
C SER A 424 -30.00 26.99 24.91
N GLY A 425 -29.30 28.12 25.06
CA GLY A 425 -29.86 29.38 25.54
C GLY A 425 -30.90 29.95 24.58
N LEU A 426 -30.62 29.97 23.27
CA LEU A 426 -31.57 30.36 22.22
C LEU A 426 -32.77 29.41 22.13
N ALA A 427 -32.55 28.10 22.20
CA ALA A 427 -33.60 27.09 22.16
C ALA A 427 -34.54 27.18 23.37
N ARG A 428 -34.05 27.60 24.55
CA ARG A 428 -34.90 27.90 25.71
C ARG A 428 -35.77 29.16 25.52
N LEU A 429 -35.31 30.12 24.72
CA LEU A 429 -36.02 31.38 24.46
C LEU A 429 -37.05 31.28 23.33
N GLU A 430 -36.80 30.45 22.31
CA GLU A 430 -37.67 30.33 21.12
C GLU A 430 -38.37 28.96 20.96
N GLY A 431 -37.99 27.95 21.75
CA GLY A 431 -38.46 26.58 21.58
C GLY A 431 -37.65 25.79 20.52
N PRO A 432 -38.08 24.56 20.17
CA PRO A 432 -37.29 23.64 19.35
C PRO A 432 -37.10 24.03 17.88
N TRP A 433 -37.73 25.10 17.40
CA TRP A 433 -37.77 25.45 15.98
C TRP A 433 -37.03 26.78 15.75
N LEU A 434 -35.74 26.66 15.40
CA LEU A 434 -34.75 27.75 15.37
C LEU A 434 -34.84 28.74 14.18
N TRP A 435 -35.91 28.76 13.37
CA TRP A 435 -36.16 29.80 12.34
C TRP A 435 -37.52 29.62 11.63
N PRO A 436 -38.22 30.67 11.10
CA PRO A 436 -38.26 32.13 11.38
C PRO A 436 -39.60 32.52 12.08
N TRP A 437 -39.76 33.67 12.75
CA TRP A 437 -40.44 34.88 12.23
C TRP A 437 -40.45 35.98 13.33
N SER A 438 -39.30 36.62 13.60
CA SER A 438 -39.27 38.01 14.09
C SER A 438 -38.39 38.90 13.20
N HIS A 439 -38.23 38.49 11.94
CA HIS A 439 -37.40 39.16 10.94
C HIS A 439 -37.80 40.62 10.75
N ARG A 440 -39.10 40.95 10.83
CA ARG A 440 -39.56 42.34 10.68
C ARG A 440 -39.05 43.24 11.79
N ASP A 441 -39.23 42.88 13.05
CA ASP A 441 -38.90 43.75 14.18
C ASP A 441 -37.40 43.79 14.43
N MET A 442 -36.70 42.68 14.19
CA MET A 442 -35.23 42.61 14.28
C MET A 442 -34.56 43.38 13.14
N GLN A 443 -35.10 43.34 11.91
CA GLN A 443 -34.63 44.19 10.81
C GLN A 443 -34.99 45.66 10.98
N ARG A 444 -36.14 45.97 11.59
CA ARG A 444 -36.52 47.35 11.92
C ARG A 444 -35.62 47.92 13.01
N LEU A 445 -35.32 47.13 14.05
CA LEU A 445 -34.35 47.50 15.07
C LEU A 445 -32.96 47.67 14.44
N GLY A 446 -32.53 46.72 13.60
CA GLY A 446 -31.25 46.83 12.87
C GLY A 446 -31.16 48.09 12.02
N ARG A 447 -32.22 48.41 11.27
CA ARG A 447 -32.31 49.65 10.47
C ARG A 447 -32.30 50.91 11.35
N ALA A 448 -33.08 50.93 12.43
CA ALA A 448 -33.19 52.06 13.34
C ALA A 448 -31.88 52.35 14.10
N VAL A 449 -31.08 51.31 14.38
CA VAL A 449 -29.74 51.51 14.94
C VAL A 449 -28.73 51.92 13.86
N GLN A 450 -28.85 51.40 12.63
CA GLN A 450 -28.01 51.79 11.50
C GLN A 450 -28.25 53.24 11.04
N SER A 451 -29.49 53.74 11.16
CA SER A 451 -29.88 55.13 10.88
C SER A 451 -29.55 56.11 12.02
N ASN A 452 -29.01 55.63 13.15
CA ASN A 452 -28.66 56.45 14.32
C ASN A 452 -29.88 57.08 15.03
N GLU A 453 -31.08 56.54 14.85
CA GLU A 453 -32.34 57.12 15.34
C GLU A 453 -32.66 56.75 16.81
N LEU A 454 -32.01 55.71 17.35
CA LEU A 454 -32.11 55.31 18.76
C LEU A 454 -30.92 55.86 19.57
N THR A 455 -31.18 56.82 20.44
CA THR A 455 -30.18 57.41 21.36
C THR A 455 -30.18 56.76 22.76
N ASP A 456 -31.33 56.26 23.20
CA ASP A 456 -31.50 55.44 24.41
C ASP A 456 -32.03 54.06 24.00
N VAL A 457 -31.54 53.03 24.68
CA VAL A 457 -31.68 51.65 24.27
C VAL A 457 -32.26 50.77 25.37
N SER A 458 -32.93 51.43 26.32
CA SER A 458 -33.85 50.81 27.26
C SER A 458 -35.00 50.07 26.53
N PRO A 459 -35.57 48.99 27.13
CA PRO A 459 -36.71 48.28 26.54
C PRO A 459 -37.88 49.21 26.21
N SER A 460 -38.07 50.25 27.02
CA SER A 460 -39.06 51.31 26.85
C SER A 460 -38.80 52.23 25.65
N ALA A 461 -37.53 52.57 25.38
CA ALA A 461 -37.17 53.39 24.22
C ALA A 461 -37.38 52.62 22.91
N ILE A 462 -37.01 51.33 22.90
CA ILE A 462 -37.24 50.42 21.77
C ILE A 462 -38.73 50.18 21.54
N ALA A 463 -39.50 49.93 22.60
CA ALA A 463 -40.95 49.77 22.53
C ALA A 463 -41.64 51.00 21.92
N LYS A 464 -41.23 52.19 22.36
CA LYS A 464 -41.75 53.48 21.87
C LYS A 464 -41.39 53.76 20.41
N HIS A 465 -40.18 53.44 19.99
CA HIS A 465 -39.69 53.75 18.64
C HIS A 465 -40.19 52.74 17.59
N LEU A 466 -40.28 51.45 17.95
CA LEU A 466 -40.81 50.41 17.07
C LEU A 466 -42.33 50.23 17.15
N ALA A 467 -43.01 50.99 18.03
CA ALA A 467 -44.44 50.88 18.32
C ALA A 467 -44.87 49.43 18.69
N ILE A 468 -44.10 48.80 19.57
CA ILE A 468 -44.32 47.44 20.06
C ILE A 468 -44.52 47.42 21.59
N PRO A 469 -45.20 46.40 22.16
CA PRO A 469 -45.34 46.26 23.61
C PRO A 469 -43.99 46.13 24.33
N ASP A 470 -43.86 46.68 25.54
CA ASP A 470 -42.63 46.61 26.36
C ASP A 470 -42.13 45.18 26.60
N GLU A 471 -43.05 44.23 26.80
CA GLU A 471 -42.70 42.82 26.99
C GLU A 471 -42.08 42.22 25.71
N GLN A 472 -42.58 42.66 24.55
CA GLN A 472 -42.09 42.22 23.24
C GLN A 472 -40.73 42.86 22.92
N ALA A 473 -40.52 44.13 23.31
CA ALA A 473 -39.23 44.80 23.24
C ALA A 473 -38.17 44.12 24.13
N ARG A 474 -38.53 43.71 25.36
CA ARG A 474 -37.64 42.93 26.26
C ARG A 474 -37.24 41.58 25.67
N ARG A 475 -38.20 40.84 25.09
CA ARG A 475 -37.91 39.55 24.43
C ARG A 475 -37.01 39.75 23.20
N LEU A 476 -37.23 40.81 22.43
CA LEU A 476 -36.43 41.12 21.24
C LEU A 476 -34.98 41.47 21.61
N LEU A 477 -34.78 42.23 22.68
CA LEU A 477 -33.48 42.51 23.29
C LEU A 477 -32.73 41.25 23.73
N MET A 478 -33.41 40.34 24.44
CA MET A 478 -32.82 39.07 24.88
C MET A 478 -32.41 38.18 23.70
N LYS A 479 -33.20 38.15 22.63
CA LYS A 479 -32.88 37.44 21.38
C LYS A 479 -31.65 38.01 20.69
N VAL A 480 -31.55 39.33 20.58
CA VAL A 480 -30.38 39.99 19.96
C VAL A 480 -29.10 39.69 20.74
N ARG A 481 -29.15 39.71 22.08
CA ARG A 481 -28.01 39.33 22.93
C ARG A 481 -27.60 37.86 22.77
N ALA A 482 -28.56 36.94 22.78
CA ALA A 482 -28.28 35.52 22.61
C ALA A 482 -27.75 35.19 21.20
N PHE A 483 -28.29 35.85 20.17
CA PHE A 483 -27.81 35.73 18.79
C PHE A 483 -26.41 36.30 18.63
N LYS A 484 -26.12 37.46 19.25
CA LYS A 484 -24.76 38.01 19.30
C LYS A 484 -23.79 37.03 19.94
N GLN A 485 -24.15 36.40 21.06
CA GLN A 485 -23.28 35.40 21.71
C GLN A 485 -22.97 34.21 20.78
N VAL A 486 -23.96 33.70 20.02
CA VAL A 486 -23.70 32.64 19.02
C VAL A 486 -22.76 33.14 17.91
N MET A 487 -22.98 34.36 17.41
CA MET A 487 -22.17 34.95 16.35
C MET A 487 -20.73 35.24 16.81
N ASP A 488 -20.55 35.71 18.04
CA ASP A 488 -19.24 35.96 18.65
C ASP A 488 -18.46 34.64 18.77
N VAL A 489 -19.11 33.57 19.25
CA VAL A 489 -18.51 32.22 19.33
C VAL A 489 -18.15 31.66 17.94
N LEU A 490 -18.99 31.89 16.94
CA LEU A 490 -18.72 31.46 15.57
C LEU A 490 -17.51 32.18 14.97
N ARG A 491 -17.34 33.48 15.21
CA ARG A 491 -16.16 34.24 14.75
C ARG A 491 -14.90 33.78 15.47
N ASP A 492 -14.92 33.70 16.79
CA ASP A 492 -13.72 33.30 17.54
C ASP A 492 -13.25 31.90 17.09
N SER A 493 -14.19 31.02 16.72
CA SER A 493 -13.87 29.71 16.11
C SER A 493 -13.32 29.77 14.69
N TYR A 494 -13.57 30.86 13.95
CA TYR A 494 -13.14 31.10 12.58
C TYR A 494 -11.73 31.74 12.54
N GLU A 495 -11.44 32.66 13.45
CA GLU A 495 -10.12 33.30 13.59
C GLU A 495 -9.05 32.28 14.02
N ASP A 496 -9.37 31.36 14.94
CA ASP A 496 -8.48 30.28 15.38
C ASP A 496 -8.10 29.28 14.27
N GLU A 497 -8.96 29.07 13.26
CA GLU A 497 -8.67 28.18 12.13
C GLU A 497 -7.68 28.79 11.13
N HIS A 498 -7.51 30.12 11.14
CA HIS A 498 -6.73 30.85 10.13
C HIS A 498 -5.41 31.42 10.63
N GLU A 499 -5.12 31.38 11.93
CA GLU A 499 -3.75 31.59 12.46
C GLU A 499 -2.74 30.48 12.07
N HIS A 500 -3.20 29.37 11.48
CA HIS A 500 -2.36 28.20 11.19
C HIS A 500 -2.35 27.72 9.73
N GLU A 501 -3.12 28.32 8.83
CA GLU A 501 -3.04 28.10 7.38
C GLU A 501 -2.69 29.42 6.68
N VAL A 502 -1.64 29.41 5.85
CA VAL A 502 -1.18 30.58 5.06
C VAL A 502 -2.37 31.21 4.34
N GLU A 503 -2.60 32.50 4.63
CA GLU A 503 -3.75 33.31 4.22
C GLU A 503 -3.97 33.28 2.70
N GLY A 504 -5.19 32.94 2.28
CA GLY A 504 -5.67 33.09 0.91
C GLY A 504 -6.73 34.19 0.83
N PRO A 505 -6.89 34.87 -0.31
CA PRO A 505 -7.72 36.08 -0.44
C PRO A 505 -9.22 35.87 -0.16
N SER A 506 -9.75 34.63 -0.23
CA SER A 506 -11.17 34.36 0.03
C SER A 506 -11.55 34.29 1.51
N THR A 507 -10.59 34.02 2.40
CA THR A 507 -10.83 33.96 3.86
C THR A 507 -10.85 35.37 4.44
N GLN A 508 -10.07 36.26 3.86
CA GLN A 508 -10.05 37.68 4.20
C GLN A 508 -11.40 38.33 3.92
N ASP A 509 -12.03 38.05 2.78
CA ASP A 509 -13.37 38.56 2.44
C ASP A 509 -14.47 38.07 3.40
N LEU A 510 -14.42 36.80 3.82
CA LEU A 510 -15.40 36.26 4.77
C LEU A 510 -15.15 36.78 6.19
N SER A 511 -13.88 36.90 6.60
CA SER A 511 -13.50 37.55 7.87
C SER A 511 -13.97 39.01 7.87
N ASN A 512 -13.78 39.72 6.76
CA ASN A 512 -14.20 41.11 6.58
C ASN A 512 -15.72 41.25 6.69
N GLN A 513 -16.48 40.32 6.08
CA GLN A 513 -17.94 40.28 6.19
C GLN A 513 -18.42 39.96 7.61
N LEU A 514 -17.76 39.04 8.32
CA LEU A 514 -18.03 38.74 9.72
C LEU A 514 -17.70 39.94 10.62
N THR A 515 -16.54 40.57 10.45
CA THR A 515 -16.20 41.81 11.17
C THR A 515 -17.11 42.96 10.83
N ALA A 516 -17.63 43.06 9.59
CA ALA A 516 -18.61 44.08 9.21
C ALA A 516 -19.97 43.84 9.89
N LEU A 517 -20.46 42.59 9.88
CA LEU A 517 -21.69 42.21 10.59
C LEU A 517 -21.57 42.41 12.09
N GLN A 518 -20.40 42.14 12.66
CA GLN A 518 -20.19 42.25 14.08
C GLN A 518 -19.83 43.66 14.53
N THR A 519 -19.16 44.47 13.71
CA THR A 519 -19.07 45.92 13.99
C THR A 519 -20.46 46.53 13.94
N GLN A 520 -21.34 46.10 13.04
CA GLN A 520 -22.76 46.49 13.07
C GLN A 520 -23.50 45.99 14.33
N ILE A 521 -23.32 44.74 14.73
CA ILE A 521 -23.96 44.17 15.95
C ILE A 521 -23.35 44.72 17.25
N ALA A 522 -22.05 44.99 17.28
CA ALA A 522 -21.33 45.54 18.42
C ALA A 522 -21.54 47.04 18.55
N THR A 523 -21.68 47.79 17.45
CA THR A 523 -22.20 49.18 17.51
C THR A 523 -23.65 49.20 17.96
N LEU A 524 -24.47 48.21 17.56
CA LEU A 524 -25.79 47.97 18.15
C LEU A 524 -25.69 47.74 19.66
N VAL A 525 -24.85 46.81 20.12
CA VAL A 525 -24.78 46.37 21.52
C VAL A 525 -24.03 47.33 22.45
N ALA A 526 -23.00 48.03 21.98
CA ALA A 526 -22.33 49.08 22.75
C ALA A 526 -23.24 50.28 22.98
N ARG A 527 -24.17 50.55 22.05
CA ARG A 527 -25.27 51.50 22.28
C ARG A 527 -26.33 50.92 23.23
N LEU A 528 -26.55 49.60 23.22
CA LEU A 528 -27.45 48.88 24.15
C LEU A 528 -26.95 48.83 25.61
N ASP A 529 -25.63 48.84 25.86
CA ASP A 529 -25.02 48.59 27.18
C ASP A 529 -24.35 49.84 27.82
N SER A 530 -24.45 51.04 27.22
CA SER A 530 -23.96 52.28 27.86
C SER A 530 -24.95 52.79 28.91
N PRO A 531 -24.56 52.98 30.18
CA PRO A 531 -25.45 53.54 31.19
C PRO A 531 -25.65 55.04 30.93
N VAL A 532 -26.89 55.45 30.65
CA VAL A 532 -27.39 56.81 30.88
C VAL A 532 -28.65 56.70 31.71
#